data_AF-A0A1F3CL03-F1
#
_entry.id   AF-A0A1F3CL03-F1
#
_cell.length_a   1.000
_cell.length_b   1.000
_cell.length_c   1.000
_cell.angle_alpha   90.00
_cell.angle_beta   90.00
_cell.angle_gamma   90.00
#
_symmetry.space_group_name_H-M   'P 1'
#
loop_
_entity.id
_entity.type
_entity.pdbx_description
1 polymer ?
#
loop_
_entity_poly.entity_id
_entity_poly.type
_entity_poly.pdbx_seq_one_letter_code
_entity_poly.pdbx_strand_id
1 'polypeptide(L)' 'MEFADSDVALLVLAGMMQRRVLGFNGINRTTVIRFAPPLIATDAQVDRAVGVFGEALVEAKALLAEVSSG' A
#
# COMPACT_ATOMS: atom_id res chain seq x y z
N MET A 1 -6.04 -4.40 6.29
CA MET A 1 -5.74 -5.50 5.36
C MET A 1 -4.45 -6.15 5.81
N GLU A 2 -4.33 -7.46 5.67
CA GLU A 2 -3.12 -8.21 6.00
C GLU A 2 -2.58 -8.89 4.75
N PHE A 3 -1.27 -8.80 4.54
CA PHE A 3 -0.54 -9.47 3.49
C PHE A 3 0.00 -10.80 3.99
N ALA A 4 0.13 -11.79 3.10
CA ALA A 4 0.78 -13.05 3.44
C ALA A 4 2.30 -12.89 3.64
N ASP A 5 2.88 -11.86 3.02
CA ASP A 5 4.32 -11.60 2.99
C ASP A 5 4.58 -10.11 3.25
N SER A 6 5.56 -9.82 4.11
CA SER A 6 5.90 -8.44 4.50
C SER A 6 6.57 -7.64 3.38
N ASP A 7 7.29 -8.30 2.47
CA ASP A 7 7.96 -7.65 1.35
C ASP A 7 6.93 -7.22 0.31
N VAL A 8 5.86 -8.00 0.14
CA VAL A 8 4.71 -7.58 -0.67
C VAL A 8 4.02 -6.37 -0.05
N ALA A 9 3.86 -6.33 1.28
CA ALA A 9 3.33 -5.14 1.96
C ALA A 9 4.22 -3.91 1.75
N LEU A 10 5.54 -4.08 1.81
CA LEU A 10 6.52 -3.01 1.55
C LEU A 10 6.48 -2.54 0.09
N LEU A 11 6.34 -3.45 -0.86
CA LEU A 11 6.22 -3.13 -2.28
C LEU A 11 4.98 -2.28 -2.56
N VAL A 12 3.84 -2.64 -1.96
CA VAL A 12 2.60 -1.85 -2.07
C VAL A 12 2.76 -0.47 -1.43
N LEU A 13 3.39 -0.38 -0.25
CA LEU A 13 3.71 0.90 0.39
C LEU A 13 4.59 1.78 -0.51
N ALA A 14 5.60 1.21 -1.16
CA ALA A 14 6.46 1.94 -2.09
C ALA A 14 5.66 2.50 -3.27
N GLY A 15 4.76 1.70 -3.86
CA GLY A 15 3.86 2.16 -4.94
C GLY A 15 2.93 3.31 -4.51
N MET A 16 2.44 3.28 -3.27
CA MET A 16 1.67 4.40 -2.70
C MET A 16 2.52 5.65 -2.49
N MET A 17 3.75 5.49 -1.98
CA MET A 17 4.68 6.59 -1.73
C MET A 17 5.03 7.34 -3.02
N GLN A 18 5.24 6.63 -4.13
CA GLN A 18 5.45 7.24 -5.45
C GLN A 18 4.28 8.14 -5.88
N ARG A 19 3.06 7.80 -5.46
CA ARG A 19 1.83 8.58 -5.69
C ARG A 19 1.52 9.58 -4.58
N ARG A 20 2.49 9.84 -3.69
CA ARG A 20 2.38 10.78 -2.57
C ARG A 20 1.20 10.46 -1.64
N VAL A 21 0.96 9.18 -1.37
CA VAL A 21 0.09 8.72 -0.27
C VAL A 21 0.94 7.92 0.69
N LEU A 22 0.96 8.34 1.95
CA LEU A 22 1.77 7.70 2.98
C LEU A 22 0.92 6.74 3.81
N GLY A 23 1.43 5.54 3.97
CA GLY A 23 1.01 4.59 5.00
C GLY A 23 2.27 4.08 5.72
N PHE A 24 2.09 3.27 6.75
CA PHE A 24 3.21 2.62 7.42
C PHE A 24 2.83 1.20 7.82
N ASN A 25 3.82 0.32 7.90
CA ASN A 25 3.63 -1.01 8.44
C ASN A 25 3.62 -0.97 9.98
N GLY A 26 2.91 -1.90 10.60
CA GLY A 26 2.97 -2.05 12.05
C GLY A 26 4.36 -2.55 12.48
N ILE A 27 4.98 -1.93 13.48
CA ILE A 27 6.28 -2.38 14.04
C ILE A 27 6.19 -3.83 14.53
N ASN A 28 5.08 -4.16 15.21
CA ASN A 28 4.86 -5.51 15.75
C ASN A 28 4.28 -6.49 14.72
N ARG A 29 3.86 -6.00 13.54
CA ARG A 29 3.22 -6.81 12.50
C ARG A 29 3.43 -6.15 11.14
N THR A 30 4.56 -6.46 10.52
CA THR A 30 5.01 -5.86 9.27
C THR A 30 4.13 -6.25 8.07
N THR A 31 3.34 -7.32 8.19
CA THR A 31 2.34 -7.76 7.20
C THR A 31 1.08 -6.90 7.16
N VAL A 32 0.94 -5.90 8.04
CA VAL A 32 -0.23 -5.03 8.11
C VAL A 32 0.17 -3.60 7.80
N ILE A 33 -0.44 -3.03 6.76
CA ILE A 33 -0.39 -1.60 6.46
C ILE A 33 -1.45 -0.88 7.29
N ARG A 34 -1.03 0.14 8.02
CA ARG A 34 -1.90 1.04 8.79
C ARG A 34 -2.10 2.36 8.06
N PHE A 35 -3.37 2.72 7.92
CA PHE A 35 -3.80 4.06 7.55
C PHE A 35 -4.17 4.81 8.82
N ALA A 36 -3.44 5.88 9.13
CA ALA A 36 -3.72 6.75 10.27
C ALA A 36 -3.67 8.21 9.80
N PRO A 37 -4.66 8.65 9.01
CA PRO A 37 -4.73 10.04 8.58
C PRO A 37 -5.04 10.96 9.77
N PRO A 38 -4.74 12.26 9.67
CA PRO A 38 -5.22 13.25 10.62
C PRO A 38 -6.76 13.26 10.71
N LEU A 39 -7.31 13.64 11.86
CA LEU A 39 -8.77 13.72 12.06
C LEU A 39 -9.47 14.78 11.19
N ILE A 40 -8.70 15.68 10.59
CA ILE A 40 -9.18 16.71 9.66
C ILE A 40 -9.18 16.24 8.19
N ALA A 41 -8.86 14.97 7.93
CA ALA A 41 -8.85 14.44 6.57
C ALA A 41 -10.26 14.49 5.97
N THR A 42 -10.34 14.90 4.70
CA THR A 42 -11.62 14.99 3.98
C THR A 42 -11.95 13.66 3.31
N ASP A 43 -13.23 13.43 3.02
CA ASP A 43 -13.68 12.23 2.30
C ASP A 43 -12.95 12.07 0.97
N ALA A 44 -12.77 13.16 0.22
CA ALA A 44 -12.00 13.15 -1.03
C ALA A 44 -10.53 12.72 -0.84
N GLN A 45 -9.90 13.04 0.29
CA GLN A 45 -8.54 12.57 0.60
C GLN A 45 -8.53 11.09 0.95
N VAL A 46 -9.55 10.59 1.64
CA VAL A 46 -9.73 9.16 1.94
C VAL A 46 -9.95 8.38 0.65
N ASP A 47 -10.86 8.82 -0.22
CA ASP A 47 -11.14 8.21 -1.51
C ASP A 47 -9.88 8.14 -2.38
N ARG A 48 -9.10 9.23 -2.41
CA ARG A 48 -7.80 9.25 -3.08
C ARG A 48 -6.85 8.20 -2.51
N ALA A 49 -6.75 8.07 -1.19
CA ALA A 49 -5.87 7.11 -0.55
C ALA A 49 -6.29 5.66 -0.88
N VAL A 50 -7.60 5.38 -0.89
CA VAL A 50 -8.16 4.08 -1.28
C VAL A 50 -7.88 3.77 -2.75
N GLY A 51 -8.06 4.75 -3.65
CA GLY A 51 -7.75 4.59 -5.08
C GLY A 51 -6.27 4.30 -5.32
N VAL A 52 -5.38 5.10 -4.73
CA VAL A 52 -3.92 4.91 -4.81
C VAL A 52 -3.49 3.55 -4.23
N PHE A 53 -4.12 3.10 -3.15
CA PHE A 53 -3.87 1.76 -2.61
C PHE A 53 -4.26 0.66 -3.61
N GLY A 54 -5.41 0.79 -4.28
CA GLY A 54 -5.83 -0.12 -5.33
C GLY A 54 -4.86 -0.17 -6.52
N GLU A 55 -4.41 0.99 -7.00
CA GLU A 55 -3.39 1.08 -8.06
C GLU A 55 -2.08 0.41 -7.65
N ALA A 56 -1.61 0.65 -6.42
CA ALA A 56 -0.38 0.05 -5.91
C ALA A 56 -0.49 -1.48 -5.78
N LEU A 57 -1.67 -2.02 -5.46
CA LEU A 57 -1.92 -3.47 -5.47
C LEU A 57 -1.84 -4.07 -6.88
N VAL A 58 -2.39 -3.38 -7.88
CA VAL A 58 -2.32 -3.81 -9.28
C VAL A 58 -0.87 -3.81 -9.77
N GLU A 59 -0.14 -2.74 -9.49
CA GLU A 59 1.27 -2.60 -9.84
C GLU A 59 2.13 -3.70 -9.17
N ALA A 60 1.97 -3.91 -7.86
CA ALA A 60 2.70 -4.96 -7.14
C ALA A 60 2.43 -6.35 -7.74
N LYS A 61 1.19 -6.65 -8.12
CA LYS A 61 0.85 -7.92 -8.80
C LYS A 61 1.55 -8.05 -10.15
N ALA A 62 1.61 -7.00 -10.94
CA ALA A 62 2.28 -7.02 -12.24
C ALA A 62 3.78 -7.28 -12.08
N LEU A 63 4.46 -6.57 -11.17
CA LEU A 63 5.88 -6.76 -10.88
C LEU A 63 6.19 -8.18 -10.38
N LEU A 64 5.35 -8.73 -9.49
CA LEU A 64 5.51 -10.11 -9.02
C LEU A 64 5.33 -11.12 -10.16
N ALA A 65 4.38 -10.89 -11.06
CA ALA A 65 4.17 -11.74 -12.23
C ALA A 65 5.39 -11.74 -13.15
N GLU A 66 5.97 -10.56 -13.43
CA GLU A 66 7.19 -10.41 -14.23
C GLU A 66 8.35 -11.23 -13.64
N VAL A 67 8.62 -11.07 -12.34
CA VAL A 67 9.70 -11.79 -11.64
C VAL A 67 9.48 -13.30 -11.62
N SER A 68 8.24 -13.76 -11.53
CA SER A 68 7.91 -15.20 -11.55
C SER A 68 7.96 -15.85 -12.94
N SER A 69 8.04 -15.05 -14.00
CA SER A 69 8.03 -15.51 -15.39
C SER A 69 9.40 -15.60 -16.05
N GLY A 70 10.45 -15.15 -15.36
CA GLY A 70 11.86 -15.27 -15.77
C GLY A 70 12.59 -16.37 -14.99
#